data_AF-A0A5C7UVL0-F1
#
_entry.id   AF-A0A5C7UVL0-F1
#
_cell.length_a   1.000
_cell.length_b   1.000
_cell.length_c   1.000
_cell.angle_alpha   90.00
_cell.angle_beta   90.00
_cell.angle_gamma   90.00
#
_symmetry.space_group_name_H-M   'P 1'
#
loop_
_entity.id
_entity.type
_entity.pdbx_description
1 polymer ?
#
loop_
_entity_poly.entity_id
_entity_poly.type
_entity_poly.pdbx_seq_one_letter_code
_entity_poly.pdbx_strand_id
1 'polypeptide(L)'
;MLFGNRDRWLEEKQPLIRKYERLDSCLIFDDTIVKKSYTDENELICWNYDHFTGRNVKRINLLTAFYHVETDESVHIPVGYESVCKS
;
A
#
# COMPACT_ATOMS: atom_id res chain seq x y z
N MET A 1 16.67 3.33 18.94
CA MET A 1 15.98 3.42 17.64
C MET A 1 15.68 2.00 17.19
N LEU A 2 14.40 1.65 17.09
CA LEU A 2 13.97 0.35 16.55
C LEU A 2 13.78 0.56 15.04
N PHE A 3 14.75 0.16 14.22
CA PHE A 3 14.62 0.26 12.76
C PHE A 3 13.95 -1.02 12.26
N GLY A 4 12.66 -0.95 11.96
CA GLY A 4 11.99 -2.02 11.23
C GLY A 4 12.38 -1.98 9.75
N ASN A 5 12.21 -3.09 9.01
CA ASN A 5 12.46 -3.12 7.56
C ASN A 5 11.67 -2.04 6.78
N ARG A 6 10.54 -1.57 7.32
CA ARG A 6 9.71 -0.49 6.76
C ARG A 6 10.42 0.86 6.77
N ASP A 7 11.16 1.17 7.83
CA ASP A 7 11.84 2.46 7.97
C ASP A 7 12.98 2.58 6.95
N ARG A 8 13.71 1.49 6.72
CA ARG A 8 14.78 1.43 5.70
C ARG A 8 14.26 1.65 4.28
N TRP A 9 13.10 1.09 3.94
CA TRP A 9 12.50 1.32 2.62
C TRP A 9 12.24 2.81 2.38
N LEU A 10 11.67 3.50 3.36
CA LEU A 10 11.38 4.92 3.23
C LEU A 10 12.68 5.75 3.13
N GLU A 11 13.70 5.42 3.92
CA GLU A 11 15.04 6.03 3.83
C GLU A 11 15.65 5.85 2.44
N GLU A 12 15.55 4.67 1.83
CA GLU A 12 16.03 4.41 0.47
C GLU A 12 15.28 5.23 -0.60
N LYS A 13 13.98 5.47 -0.41
CA LYS A 13 13.17 6.25 -1.35
C LYS A 13 13.27 7.76 -1.14
N GLN A 14 13.69 8.21 0.04
CA GLN A 14 13.76 9.62 0.40
C GLN A 14 14.52 10.49 -0.64
N PRO A 15 15.70 10.09 -1.17
CA PRO A 15 16.40 10.89 -2.18
C PRO A 15 15.59 11.05 -3.47
N LEU A 16 14.86 10.02 -3.88
CA LEU A 16 14.02 10.06 -5.08
C LEU A 16 12.79 10.94 -4.88
N ILE A 17 12.17 10.87 -3.70
CA ILE A 17 11.05 11.76 -3.32
C ILE A 17 11.53 13.22 -3.35
N ARG A 18 12.69 13.52 -2.75
CA ARG A 18 13.25 14.88 -2.73
C ARG A 18 13.63 15.39 -4.12
N LYS A 19 14.08 14.51 -5.01
CA LYS A 19 14.37 14.86 -6.42
C LYS A 19 13.12 15.36 -7.16
N TYR A 20 11.95 14.79 -6.88
CA TYR A 20 10.70 15.12 -7.55
C TYR A 20 9.72 15.90 -6.65
N GLU A 21 10.19 16.50 -5.56
CA GLU A 21 9.34 17.17 -4.60
C GLU A 21 8.66 18.41 -5.21
N ARG A 22 7.33 18.44 -5.20
CA ARG A 22 6.53 19.56 -5.70
C ARG A 22 5.32 19.84 -4.81
N LEU A 23 4.81 21.07 -4.89
CA LEU A 23 3.67 21.52 -4.09
C LEU A 23 2.35 20.85 -4.48
N ASP A 24 2.23 20.44 -5.74
CA ASP A 24 1.06 19.79 -6.35
C ASP A 24 1.14 18.25 -6.29
N SER A 25 2.11 17.71 -5.57
CA SER A 25 2.23 16.27 -5.34
C SER A 25 1.18 15.75 -4.34
N CYS A 26 0.90 14.44 -4.41
CA CYS A 26 -0.02 13.79 -3.48
C CYS A 26 0.48 12.41 -3.04
N LEU A 27 -0.14 11.89 -1.99
CA LEU A 27 -0.02 10.49 -1.60
C LEU A 27 -1.27 9.74 -2.07
N ILE A 28 -1.06 8.65 -2.81
CA ILE A 28 -2.12 7.75 -3.27
C ILE A 28 -2.10 6.52 -2.37
N PHE A 29 -3.24 6.24 -1.75
CA PHE A 29 -3.46 5.03 -0.97
C PHE A 29 -4.42 4.09 -1.71
N ASP A 30 -4.07 2.81 -1.81
CA ASP A 30 -4.90 1.79 -2.43
C ASP A 30 -5.01 0.56 -1.51
N ASP A 31 -6.22 0.11 -1.23
CA ASP A 31 -6.55 -1.07 -0.42
C ASP A 31 -6.74 -2.30 -1.31
N THR A 32 -5.66 -2.68 -2.01
CA THR A 32 -5.67 -3.78 -2.96
C THR A 32 -6.14 -5.10 -2.32
N ILE A 33 -7.11 -5.73 -2.96
CA ILE A 33 -7.67 -7.02 -2.56
C ILE A 33 -6.92 -8.17 -3.25
N VAL A 34 -6.27 -9.03 -2.47
CA VAL A 34 -5.65 -10.26 -2.97
C VAL A 34 -6.47 -11.47 -2.52
N LYS A 35 -7.32 -12.00 -3.42
CA LYS A 35 -8.20 -13.14 -3.13
C LYS A 35 -7.41 -14.41 -2.80
N LYS A 36 -7.84 -15.12 -1.76
CA LYS A 36 -7.21 -16.36 -1.28
C LYS A 36 -8.25 -17.45 -1.02
N SER A 37 -9.07 -17.76 -2.04
CA SER A 37 -10.22 -18.66 -1.90
C SER A 37 -9.88 -20.06 -1.32
N TYR A 38 -8.71 -20.59 -1.65
CA TYR A 38 -8.28 -21.95 -1.30
C TYR A 38 -7.24 -22.01 -0.17
N THR A 39 -7.07 -20.92 0.59
CA THR A 39 -6.13 -20.88 1.73
C THR A 39 -6.90 -20.78 3.03
N ASP A 40 -6.41 -21.40 4.09
CA ASP A 40 -7.02 -21.33 5.42
C ASP A 40 -6.99 -19.91 5.99
N GLU A 41 -7.95 -19.61 6.87
CA GLU A 41 -8.04 -18.32 7.54
C GLU A 41 -6.96 -18.17 8.61
N ASN A 42 -6.46 -16.95 8.77
CA ASN A 42 -5.58 -16.53 9.84
C ASN A 42 -5.69 -15.00 10.03
N GLU A 43 -4.84 -14.41 10.87
CA GLU A 43 -4.85 -12.96 11.13
C GLU A 43 -4.71 -12.12 9.83
N LEU A 44 -3.91 -12.60 8.88
CA LEU A 44 -3.64 -11.97 7.59
C LEU A 44 -4.69 -12.33 6.52
N ILE A 45 -5.16 -13.57 6.50
CA ILE A 45 -6.13 -14.10 5.54
C ILE A 45 -7.49 -14.17 6.21
N CYS A 46 -8.32 -13.17 5.99
CA CYS A 46 -9.62 -13.06 6.63
C CYS A 46 -10.70 -12.53 5.68
N TRP A 47 -11.96 -12.64 6.12
CA TRP A 47 -13.10 -12.09 5.40
C TRP A 47 -13.15 -10.58 5.54
N ASN A 48 -13.03 -9.88 4.43
CA ASN A 48 -13.15 -8.43 4.34
C ASN A 48 -14.26 -8.07 3.33
N TYR A 49 -14.83 -6.86 3.41
CA TYR A 49 -15.89 -6.42 2.50
C TYR A 49 -15.33 -5.86 1.19
N ASP A 50 -15.61 -6.48 0.05
CA ASP A 50 -15.18 -6.03 -1.27
C ASP A 50 -16.25 -5.13 -1.90
N HIS A 51 -15.95 -3.83 -2.03
CA HIS A 51 -16.85 -2.85 -2.63
C HIS A 51 -17.12 -3.11 -4.12
N PHE A 52 -16.18 -3.76 -4.84
CA PHE A 52 -16.36 -4.06 -6.26
C PHE A 52 -17.40 -5.16 -6.47
N THR A 53 -17.43 -6.17 -5.60
CA THR A 53 -18.40 -7.28 -5.69
C THR A 53 -19.60 -7.13 -4.76
N GLY A 54 -19.57 -6.17 -3.84
CA GLY A 54 -20.61 -5.93 -2.82
C GLY A 54 -20.73 -7.05 -1.78
N ARG A 55 -19.68 -7.84 -1.55
CA ARG A 55 -19.71 -9.06 -0.71
C ARG A 55 -18.45 -9.20 0.15
N ASN A 56 -18.57 -9.98 1.22
CA ASN A 56 -17.40 -10.42 1.97
C ASN A 56 -16.63 -11.49 1.16
N VAL A 57 -15.32 -11.31 1.04
CA VAL A 57 -14.43 -12.22 0.31
C VAL A 57 -13.24 -12.57 1.20
N LYS A 58 -12.88 -13.85 1.29
CA LYS A 58 -11.67 -14.32 1.97
C LYS A 58 -10.42 -13.89 1.20
N ARG A 59 -9.58 -13.07 1.82
CA ARG A 59 -8.48 -12.39 1.13
C ARG A 59 -7.43 -11.84 2.09
N ILE A 60 -6.36 -11.32 1.50
CA ILE A 60 -5.47 -10.35 2.13
C ILE A 60 -5.90 -8.95 1.67
N ASN A 61 -5.93 -7.99 2.59
CA ASN A 61 -6.05 -6.58 2.28
C ASN A 61 -4.65 -5.95 2.36
N LEU A 62 -4.13 -5.53 1.21
CA LEU A 62 -2.81 -4.90 1.09
C LEU A 62 -3.01 -3.41 0.89
N LEU A 63 -2.74 -2.62 1.93
CA LEU A 63 -2.71 -1.17 1.84
C LEU A 63 -1.37 -0.74 1.26
N THR A 64 -1.38 -0.07 0.11
CA THR A 64 -0.17 0.50 -0.49
C THR A 64 -0.20 2.02 -0.46
N ALA A 65 0.98 2.64 -0.49
CA ALA A 65 1.13 4.08 -0.57
C ALA A 65 2.15 4.47 -1.65
N PHE A 66 1.75 5.37 -2.54
CA PHE A 66 2.61 5.97 -3.57
C PHE A 66 2.70 7.47 -3.38
N TYR A 67 3.90 8.02 -3.52
CA TYR A 67 4.10 9.43 -3.79
C TYR A 67 3.93 9.68 -5.28
N HIS A 68 2.97 10.52 -5.63
CA HIS A 68 2.64 10.84 -7.01
C HIS A 68 2.87 12.32 -7.29
N VAL A 69 3.45 12.58 -8.45
CA VAL A 69 3.70 13.92 -8.97
C VAL A 69 3.25 13.93 -10.42
N GLU A 70 2.36 14.85 -10.75
CA GLU A 70 1.97 15.08 -12.13
C GLU A 70 3.02 15.96 -12.81
N THR A 71 3.69 15.41 -13.83
CA THR A 71 4.60 16.13 -14.72
C THR A 71 4.31 15.71 -16.16
N ASP A 72 5.14 16.09 -17.14
CA ASP A 72 4.98 15.63 -18.52
C ASP A 72 5.00 14.09 -18.64
N GLU A 73 5.71 13.43 -17.73
CA GLU A 73 5.63 11.99 -17.47
C GLU A 73 5.27 11.80 -15.99
N SER A 74 4.07 11.29 -15.68
CA SER A 74 3.64 11.11 -14.28
C SER A 74 4.63 10.23 -13.51
N VAL A 75 5.11 10.73 -12.36
CA VAL A 75 6.07 10.00 -11.50
C VAL A 75 5.30 9.34 -10.36
N HIS A 76 5.57 8.06 -10.14
CA HIS A 76 5.01 7.28 -9.04
C HIS A 76 6.13 6.58 -8.27
N ILE A 77 6.29 6.93 -6.99
CA ILE A 77 7.31 6.35 -6.11
C ILE A 77 6.61 5.53 -5.03
N PRO A 78 6.87 4.21 -4.91
CA PRO A 78 6.29 3.40 -3.84
C PRO A 78 6.94 3.79 -2.51
N VAL A 79 6.17 4.36 -1.58
CA VAL A 79 6.68 4.87 -0.29
C VAL A 79 6.35 3.98 0.90
N GLY A 80 5.40 3.06 0.74
CA GLY A 80 5.09 2.09 1.78
C GLY A 80 4.04 1.08 1.37
N TYR A 81 3.94 0.02 2.19
CA TYR A 81 2.86 -0.95 2.13
C TYR A 81 2.62 -1.53 3.53
N GLU A 82 1.40 -1.99 3.77
CA GLU A 82 1.00 -2.69 4.97
C GLU A 82 -0.02 -3.77 4.65
N SER A 83 0.16 -4.96 5.24
CA SER A 83 -0.90 -5.95 5.24
C SER A 83 -1.85 -5.70 6.40
N VAL A 84 -3.12 -5.42 6.11
CA VAL A 84 -4.13 -5.17 7.14
C VAL A 84 -4.61 -6.51 7.69
N CYS A 85 -4.26 -6.77 8.96
CA CYS A 85 -4.71 -7.95 9.69
C CYS A 85 -5.99 -7.67 10.47
N LYS A 86 -6.77 -8.72 10.72
CA LYS A 86 -7.97 -8.65 11.57
C LYS A 86 -7.55 -8.33 13.01
N SER A 87 -8.19 -7.34 13.64
CA SER A 87 -8.00 -6.99 15.06
C SER A 87 -8.74 -7.94 16.00
#